data_AF-A0A8H5BL21-F1
#
_entry.id   AF-A0A8H5BL21-F1
#
_cell.length_a   1.000
_cell.length_b   1.000
_cell.length_c   1.000
_cell.angle_alpha   90.00
_cell.angle_beta   90.00
_cell.angle_gamma   90.00
#
_symmetry.space_group_name_H-M   'P 1'
#
loop_
_entity.id
_entity.type
_entity.pdbx_description
1 polymer ?
#
loop_
_entity_poly.entity_id
_entity_poly.type
_entity_poly.pdbx_seq_one_letter_code
_entity_poly.pdbx_strand_id
1 'polypeptide(L)'
;MPPAPLVCLLVVAWESHTGAKPIFVVKAVNAIRTLIVQNLVISRESPHDSAPVTLTARTPAAAKGVYTMKPSLRPDGPPARIPSGLPPPGNFQVNASILDILGSGRCGSVLEVDISSITDADGPNLGLICPPELCLPKLVLKVADAARLEDLGNEASMYDEMEALQGVAIPRCYGWFEGTVQPSQRLITDDPEAPVPAHRSRRVSALLLEKMGGMLPVGERLPDRHVRLNHFPADGHSYQLGIEQQDMRYANILYAPNNPRFPGKICPYHGRVHPYRAIDFDRARKTDWTLKQHYYEHVGTLGRLLETMEMNMILEPWEY
;
A
#
# COMPACT_ATOMS: atom_id res chain seq x y z
N MET A 1 -25.02 31.54 -8.32
CA MET A 1 -24.12 30.38 -8.57
C MET A 1 -24.33 29.38 -7.46
N PRO A 2 -24.65 28.11 -7.73
CA PRO A 2 -24.67 27.09 -6.69
C PRO A 2 -23.23 26.86 -6.18
N PRO A 3 -23.03 26.56 -4.88
CA PRO A 3 -21.71 26.20 -4.38
C PRO A 3 -21.22 24.94 -5.10
N ALA A 4 -19.98 24.96 -5.58
CA ALA A 4 -19.32 23.78 -6.13
C ALA A 4 -19.34 22.68 -5.07
N PRO A 5 -19.80 21.46 -5.39
CA PRO A 5 -19.88 20.40 -4.41
C PRO A 5 -18.46 20.01 -3.98
N LEU A 6 -18.21 19.97 -2.66
CA LEU A 6 -17.02 19.39 -2.04
C LEU A 6 -17.07 17.86 -2.25
N VAL A 7 -16.78 17.37 -3.45
CA VAL A 7 -17.04 15.96 -3.85
C VAL A 7 -15.93 14.99 -3.45
N CYS A 8 -14.75 15.46 -3.07
CA CYS A 8 -13.60 14.56 -2.82
C CYS A 8 -13.42 14.14 -1.35
N LEU A 9 -14.35 14.55 -0.47
CA LEU A 9 -14.25 14.31 0.96
C LEU A 9 -15.35 13.37 1.43
N LEU A 10 -14.97 12.17 1.87
CA LEU A 10 -15.86 11.38 2.70
C LEU A 10 -15.90 12.04 4.08
N VAL A 11 -16.94 12.82 4.30
CA VAL A 11 -17.24 13.47 5.56
C VAL A 11 -17.85 12.44 6.50
N VAL A 12 -17.08 11.93 7.46
CA VAL A 12 -17.61 11.08 8.54
C VAL A 12 -17.88 11.98 9.74
N ALA A 13 -19.15 12.12 10.13
CA ALA A 13 -19.50 12.81 11.37
C ALA A 13 -19.00 12.01 12.57
N TRP A 14 -18.09 12.58 13.36
CA TRP A 14 -17.74 12.06 14.68
C TRP A 14 -18.52 12.83 15.74
N GLU A 15 -19.47 12.17 16.40
CA GLU A 15 -20.15 12.72 17.57
C GLU A 15 -19.27 12.51 18.80
N SER A 16 -18.81 13.60 19.43
CA SER A 16 -18.19 13.50 20.74
C SER A 16 -19.30 13.39 21.80
N HIS A 17 -19.14 12.50 22.78
CA HIS A 17 -20.05 12.38 23.95
C HIS A 17 -20.07 13.61 24.87
N THR A 18 -19.42 14.72 24.47
CA THR A 18 -19.25 15.93 25.27
C THR A 18 -20.10 17.11 24.80
N GLY A 19 -21.03 16.92 23.86
CA GLY A 19 -21.88 18.00 23.34
C GLY A 19 -21.14 19.01 22.46
N ALA A 20 -19.93 18.68 21.98
CA ALA A 20 -19.22 19.50 21.00
C ALA A 20 -19.80 19.27 19.59
N LYS A 21 -19.71 20.31 18.73
CA LYS A 21 -20.12 20.22 17.33
C LYS A 21 -19.46 19.01 16.65
N PRO A 22 -20.16 18.29 15.76
CA PRO A 22 -19.59 17.15 15.06
C PRO A 22 -18.32 17.56 14.33
N ILE A 23 -17.22 16.87 14.64
CA ILE A 23 -15.97 17.02 13.90
C ILE A 23 -16.12 16.12 12.67
N PHE A 24 -16.15 16.74 11.51
CA PHE A 24 -16.17 16.04 10.24
C PHE A 24 -14.77 15.50 9.94
N VAL A 25 -14.58 14.20 10.10
CA VAL A 25 -13.33 13.54 9.74
C VAL A 25 -13.35 13.28 8.24
N VAL A 26 -12.48 14.00 7.54
CA VAL A 26 -12.30 13.89 6.11
C VAL A 26 -11.29 12.80 5.82
N LYS A 27 -11.71 11.70 5.19
CA LYS A 27 -10.76 10.66 4.74
C LYS A 27 -10.29 10.98 3.32
N ALA A 28 -9.01 11.30 3.17
CA ALA A 28 -8.38 11.64 1.89
C ALA A 28 -8.05 10.40 1.03
N VAL A 29 -9.01 9.49 0.84
CA VAL A 29 -8.84 8.32 -0.02
C VAL A 29 -9.11 8.74 -1.47
N ASN A 30 -8.19 8.43 -2.39
CA ASN A 30 -8.23 8.89 -3.79
C ASN A 30 -8.20 10.42 -3.98
N ALA A 31 -7.77 11.18 -2.98
CA ALA A 31 -7.81 12.65 -3.03
C ALA A 31 -6.46 13.29 -3.41
N ILE A 32 -5.35 12.55 -3.29
CA ILE A 32 -3.99 13.09 -3.42
C ILE A 32 -3.57 13.07 -4.88
N ARG A 33 -3.38 14.26 -5.46
CA ARG A 33 -2.87 14.45 -6.82
C ARG A 33 -1.37 14.69 -6.87
N THR A 34 -0.85 15.41 -5.88
CA THR A 34 0.55 15.82 -5.86
C THR A 34 1.16 15.47 -4.51
N LEU A 35 2.33 14.86 -4.53
CA LEU A 35 3.11 14.53 -3.34
C LEU A 35 4.47 15.22 -3.43
N ILE A 36 4.74 16.15 -2.52
CA ILE A 36 6.03 16.82 -2.39
C ILE A 36 6.79 16.18 -1.24
N VAL A 37 7.94 15.57 -1.53
CA VAL A 37 8.71 14.82 -0.55
C VAL A 37 10.04 15.51 -0.28
N GLN A 38 10.20 15.99 0.96
CA GLN A 38 11.45 16.51 1.49
C GLN A 38 12.38 15.35 1.87
N ASN A 39 13.69 15.55 1.73
CA ASN A 39 14.72 14.58 2.10
C ASN A 39 14.64 13.23 1.35
N LEU A 40 13.96 13.17 0.21
CA LEU A 40 13.96 11.97 -0.64
C LEU A 40 15.23 11.88 -1.50
N VAL A 41 15.75 13.03 -1.92
CA VAL A 41 16.97 13.13 -2.71
C VAL A 41 17.99 14.02 -2.03
N ILE A 42 19.25 13.70 -2.27
CA ILE A 42 20.40 14.46 -1.81
C ILE A 42 21.28 14.83 -3.00
N SER A 43 21.96 15.97 -2.91
CA SER A 43 22.97 16.38 -3.88
C SER A 43 24.14 15.40 -3.88
N ARG A 44 24.65 15.10 -5.08
CA ARG A 44 25.84 14.27 -5.29
C ARG A 44 27.11 15.00 -4.87
N GLU A 45 27.11 16.32 -4.97
CA GLU A 45 28.27 17.17 -4.65
C GLU A 45 28.31 17.51 -3.15
N SER A 46 27.13 17.63 -2.53
CA SER A 46 26.96 18.00 -1.13
C SER A 46 25.91 17.09 -0.49
N PRO A 47 26.29 15.99 0.18
CA PRO A 47 25.34 15.04 0.76
C PRO A 47 24.40 15.64 1.81
N HIS A 48 24.73 16.82 2.35
CA HIS A 48 23.89 17.55 3.31
C HIS A 48 22.82 18.41 2.64
N ASP A 49 22.93 18.66 1.34
CA ASP A 49 21.94 19.43 0.60
C ASP A 49 20.85 18.50 0.07
N SER A 50 19.71 18.49 0.76
CA SER A 50 18.48 17.84 0.28
C SER A 50 17.61 18.83 -0.48
N ALA A 51 16.81 18.31 -1.41
CA ALA A 51 15.83 19.11 -2.14
C ALA A 51 14.47 18.39 -2.17
N PRO A 52 13.36 19.13 -2.21
CA PRO A 52 12.05 18.54 -2.40
C PRO A 52 11.92 17.90 -3.78
N VAL A 53 11.30 16.72 -3.84
CA VAL A 53 10.88 16.09 -5.09
C VAL A 53 9.37 16.19 -5.20
N THR A 54 8.90 16.69 -6.35
CA THR A 54 7.46 16.70 -6.66
C THR A 54 7.11 15.45 -7.46
N LEU A 55 6.18 14.67 -6.93
CA LEU A 55 5.64 13.45 -7.55
C LEU A 55 4.16 13.70 -7.89
N THR A 56 3.74 13.29 -9.08
CA THR A 56 2.36 13.46 -9.56
C THR A 56 1.67 12.10 -9.63
N ALA A 57 0.41 12.06 -9.19
CA ALA A 57 -0.38 10.84 -9.19
C ALA A 57 -0.54 10.28 -10.61
N ARG A 58 -0.51 8.95 -10.69
CA ARG A 58 -0.67 8.15 -11.90
C ARG A 58 -1.81 7.16 -11.68
N THR A 59 -2.52 6.87 -12.77
CA THR A 59 -3.49 5.77 -12.78
C THR A 59 -2.74 4.51 -13.15
N PRO A 60 -2.74 3.46 -12.31
CA PRO A 60 -2.12 2.19 -12.66
C PRO A 60 -2.84 1.57 -13.87
N ALA A 61 -2.11 0.83 -14.68
CA ALA A 61 -2.72 -0.01 -15.70
C ALA A 61 -3.60 -1.07 -15.02
N ALA A 62 -4.66 -1.53 -15.69
CA ALA A 62 -5.46 -2.63 -15.17
C ALA A 62 -4.60 -3.89 -14.99
N ALA A 63 -4.81 -4.61 -13.88
CA ALA A 63 -4.11 -5.85 -13.61
C ALA A 63 -4.38 -6.87 -14.73
N LYS A 64 -3.33 -7.28 -15.43
CA LYS A 64 -3.44 -8.24 -16.53
C LYS A 64 -3.66 -9.64 -15.97
N GLY A 65 -4.74 -10.27 -16.41
CA GLY A 65 -5.00 -11.67 -16.13
C GLY A 65 -3.97 -12.57 -16.84
N VAL A 66 -3.44 -13.55 -16.11
CA VAL A 66 -2.49 -14.55 -16.60
C VAL A 66 -3.21 -15.90 -16.65
N TYR A 67 -3.23 -16.51 -17.83
CA TYR A 67 -3.66 -17.90 -17.99
C TYR A 67 -2.55 -18.82 -17.55
N THR A 68 -2.89 -19.80 -16.72
CA THR A 68 -1.91 -20.72 -16.16
C THR A 68 -2.18 -22.15 -16.62
N MET A 69 -1.16 -22.99 -16.65
CA MET A 69 -1.30 -24.41 -17.00
C MET A 69 -1.73 -25.28 -15.80
N LYS A 70 -2.46 -24.70 -14.84
CA LYS A 70 -2.86 -25.39 -13.60
C LYS A 70 -4.10 -26.27 -13.85
N PRO A 71 -4.30 -27.34 -13.06
CA PRO A 71 -5.36 -28.32 -13.32
C PRO A 71 -6.77 -27.81 -13.02
N SER A 72 -6.94 -26.70 -12.30
CA SER A 72 -8.26 -26.21 -11.84
C SER A 72 -8.43 -24.72 -12.13
N LEU A 73 -8.84 -24.44 -13.38
CA LEU A 73 -9.06 -23.10 -13.93
C LEU A 73 -10.56 -22.75 -13.99
N ARG A 74 -10.85 -21.46 -13.97
CA ARG A 74 -12.19 -20.89 -14.19
C ARG A 74 -12.49 -20.95 -15.70
N PRO A 75 -13.69 -21.38 -16.09
CA PRO A 75 -14.06 -21.44 -17.51
C PRO A 75 -14.04 -20.07 -18.19
N ASP A 76 -14.37 -19.01 -17.43
CA ASP A 76 -14.46 -17.64 -17.93
C ASP A 76 -13.15 -16.85 -17.81
N GLY A 77 -12.04 -17.53 -17.43
CA GLY A 77 -10.75 -16.90 -17.19
C GLY A 77 -10.68 -16.10 -15.88
N PRO A 78 -9.74 -15.15 -15.78
CA PRO A 78 -9.56 -14.33 -14.58
C PRO A 78 -10.80 -13.45 -14.32
N PRO A 79 -11.29 -13.35 -13.07
CA PRO A 79 -12.49 -12.58 -12.75
C PRO A 79 -12.35 -11.09 -13.10
N ALA A 80 -13.46 -10.44 -13.46
CA ALA A 80 -13.47 -9.01 -13.73
C ALA A 80 -13.17 -8.17 -12.46
N ARG A 81 -12.58 -6.99 -12.64
CA ARG A 81 -12.36 -6.03 -11.55
C ARG A 81 -13.71 -5.60 -10.97
N ILE A 82 -13.83 -5.63 -9.65
CA ILE A 82 -15.01 -5.06 -8.98
C ILE A 82 -15.04 -3.55 -9.25
N PRO A 83 -16.19 -2.95 -9.60
CA PRO A 83 -16.29 -1.49 -9.77
C PRO A 83 -15.79 -0.75 -8.53
N SER A 84 -15.04 0.33 -8.76
CA SER A 84 -14.51 1.17 -7.66
C SER A 84 -15.65 1.79 -6.86
N GLY A 85 -15.54 1.73 -5.53
CA GLY A 85 -16.37 2.47 -4.58
C GLY A 85 -15.70 3.75 -4.05
N LEU A 86 -14.55 4.13 -4.60
CA LEU A 86 -13.84 5.35 -4.21
C LEU A 86 -14.58 6.59 -4.72
N PRO A 87 -14.51 7.72 -3.98
CA PRO A 87 -14.97 9.00 -4.51
C PRO A 87 -14.16 9.38 -5.76
N PRO A 88 -14.68 10.31 -6.58
CA PRO A 88 -13.92 10.88 -7.69
C PRO A 88 -12.54 11.38 -7.24
N PRO A 89 -11.50 11.31 -8.10
CA PRO A 89 -10.17 11.77 -7.75
C PRO A 89 -10.16 13.24 -7.32
N GLY A 90 -9.50 13.52 -6.19
CA GLY A 90 -9.27 14.88 -5.70
C GLY A 90 -8.00 15.53 -6.26
N ASN A 91 -7.77 16.79 -5.87
CA ASN A 91 -6.61 17.57 -6.27
C ASN A 91 -5.74 18.02 -5.08
N PHE A 92 -5.62 17.15 -4.07
CA PHE A 92 -4.83 17.48 -2.90
C PHE A 92 -3.34 17.40 -3.18
N GLN A 93 -2.63 18.38 -2.64
CA GLN A 93 -1.19 18.39 -2.54
C GLN A 93 -0.81 18.04 -1.09
N VAL A 94 0.08 17.06 -0.95
CA VAL A 94 0.58 16.58 0.34
C VAL A 94 2.07 16.88 0.42
N ASN A 95 2.48 17.55 1.49
CA ASN A 95 3.90 17.75 1.79
C ASN A 95 4.33 16.74 2.85
N ALA A 96 5.33 15.93 2.50
CA ALA A 96 5.87 14.88 3.35
C ALA A 96 7.38 15.05 3.54
N SER A 97 7.92 14.55 4.64
CA SER A 97 9.37 14.45 4.88
C SER A 97 9.74 13.01 5.22
N ILE A 98 10.84 12.52 4.63
CA ILE A 98 11.38 11.22 5.01
C ILE A 98 11.94 11.29 6.44
N LEU A 99 11.53 10.33 7.27
CA LEU A 99 12.03 10.17 8.63
C LEU A 99 13.11 9.08 8.72
N ASP A 100 12.84 7.90 8.15
CA ASP A 100 13.71 6.73 8.29
C ASP A 100 13.57 5.77 7.09
N ILE A 101 14.55 4.90 6.90
CA ILE A 101 14.53 3.80 5.94
C ILE A 101 14.11 2.53 6.69
N LEU A 102 12.87 2.08 6.47
CA LEU A 102 12.31 0.90 7.15
C LEU A 102 12.79 -0.42 6.54
N GLY A 103 13.12 -0.41 5.26
CA GLY A 103 13.59 -1.60 4.57
C GLY A 103 13.92 -1.36 3.11
N SER A 104 14.65 -2.31 2.52
CA SER A 104 14.95 -2.31 1.09
C SER A 104 14.75 -3.72 0.55
N GLY A 105 14.20 -3.81 -0.65
CA GLY A 105 13.91 -5.06 -1.31
C GLY A 105 14.07 -4.97 -2.82
N ARG A 106 13.64 -6.02 -3.51
CA ARG A 106 13.76 -6.15 -4.97
C ARG A 106 13.17 -4.94 -5.68
N CYS A 107 11.94 -4.54 -5.34
CA CYS A 107 11.18 -3.52 -6.07
C CYS A 107 11.31 -2.11 -5.51
N GLY A 108 12.22 -1.87 -4.57
CA GLY A 108 12.47 -0.55 -4.04
C GLY A 108 12.77 -0.54 -2.55
N SER A 109 12.77 0.65 -1.98
CA SER A 109 12.98 0.88 -0.55
C SER A 109 11.72 1.44 0.08
N VAL A 110 11.44 1.03 1.32
CA VAL A 110 10.29 1.48 2.11
C VAL A 110 10.79 2.51 3.11
N LEU A 111 10.21 3.70 3.04
CA LEU A 111 10.59 4.86 3.84
C LEU A 111 9.45 5.23 4.79
N GLU A 112 9.77 5.54 6.04
CA GLU A 112 8.82 6.20 6.92
C GLU A 112 8.69 7.67 6.55
N VAL A 113 7.47 8.17 6.51
CA VAL A 113 7.20 9.58 6.16
C VAL A 113 6.36 10.26 7.22
N ASP A 114 6.69 11.52 7.47
CA ASP A 114 5.85 12.43 8.23
C ASP A 114 5.11 13.38 7.29
N ILE A 115 3.83 13.63 7.55
CA ILE A 115 3.00 14.51 6.73
C ILE A 115 2.92 15.86 7.42
N SER A 116 3.54 16.87 6.82
CA SER A 116 3.59 18.23 7.39
C SER A 116 2.35 19.06 7.04
N SER A 117 1.78 18.88 5.85
CA SER A 117 0.59 19.62 5.43
C SER A 117 -0.15 18.95 4.27
N ILE A 118 -1.44 19.26 4.19
CA ILE A 118 -2.34 18.87 3.11
C ILE A 118 -3.06 20.13 2.63
N THR A 119 -2.98 20.43 1.34
CA THR A 119 -3.60 21.62 0.74
C THR A 119 -4.45 21.21 -0.46
N ASP A 120 -5.63 21.82 -0.61
CA ASP A 120 -6.46 21.67 -1.80
C ASP A 120 -6.01 22.67 -2.88
N ALA A 121 -5.62 22.20 -4.06
CA ALA A 121 -5.17 23.06 -5.14
C ALA A 121 -6.33 23.78 -5.88
N ASP A 122 -7.55 23.25 -5.81
CA ASP A 122 -8.73 23.80 -6.50
C ASP A 122 -9.58 24.72 -5.60
N GLY A 123 -9.31 24.71 -4.28
CA GLY A 123 -10.08 25.46 -3.30
C GLY A 123 -9.47 26.83 -2.96
N PRO A 124 -10.20 27.95 -3.06
CA PRO A 124 -9.72 29.24 -2.56
C PRO A 124 -9.69 29.18 -1.02
N ASN A 125 -8.50 29.04 -0.43
CA ASN A 125 -8.24 29.15 1.02
C ASN A 125 -8.77 28.03 1.93
N LEU A 126 -9.15 26.86 1.42
CA LEU A 126 -9.17 25.65 2.27
C LEU A 126 -7.74 25.09 2.34
N GLY A 127 -6.82 25.87 2.91
CA GLY A 127 -5.76 25.24 3.68
C GLY A 127 -6.50 24.43 4.72
N LEU A 128 -6.58 23.11 4.55
CA LEU A 128 -7.09 22.22 5.58
C LEU A 128 -6.12 22.40 6.75
N ILE A 129 -6.42 23.34 7.65
CA ILE A 129 -5.85 23.43 9.00
C ILE A 129 -6.50 22.30 9.82
N CYS A 130 -6.53 21.10 9.24
CA CYS A 130 -6.85 19.89 9.94
C CYS A 130 -5.48 19.26 10.19
N PRO A 131 -5.09 19.02 11.45
CA PRO A 131 -3.90 18.24 11.75
C PRO A 131 -3.87 17.00 10.84
N PRO A 132 -2.80 16.75 10.07
CA PRO A 132 -2.74 15.65 9.12
C PRO A 132 -3.16 14.30 9.71
N GLU A 133 -2.95 14.10 11.01
CA GLU A 133 -3.32 12.93 11.80
C GLU A 133 -4.83 12.74 11.98
N LEU A 134 -5.65 13.69 11.53
CA LEU A 134 -7.10 13.55 11.42
C LEU A 134 -7.52 13.08 10.02
N CYS A 135 -6.74 13.36 8.98
CA CYS A 135 -7.12 13.08 7.59
C CYS A 135 -6.45 11.81 7.03
N LEU A 136 -5.25 11.50 7.52
CA LEU A 136 -4.44 10.37 7.09
C LEU A 136 -3.93 9.58 8.31
N PRO A 137 -3.82 8.25 8.23
CA PRO A 137 -3.08 7.47 9.22
C PRO A 137 -1.58 7.75 9.09
N LYS A 138 -0.76 7.11 9.92
CA LYS A 138 0.69 7.04 9.65
C LYS A 138 0.91 6.36 8.29
N LEU A 139 1.84 6.89 7.49
CA LEU A 139 2.10 6.43 6.14
C LEU A 139 3.54 5.97 5.97
N VAL A 140 3.77 5.19 4.92
CA VAL A 140 5.08 4.84 4.39
C VAL A 140 5.11 5.13 2.91
N LEU A 141 6.31 5.40 2.38
CA LEU A 141 6.55 5.61 0.97
C LEU A 141 7.45 4.49 0.44
N LYS A 142 6.92 3.64 -0.44
CA LYS A 142 7.74 2.66 -1.16
C LYS A 142 8.24 3.31 -2.44
N VAL A 143 9.55 3.46 -2.59
CA VAL A 143 10.18 4.21 -3.67
C VAL A 143 11.01 3.27 -4.54
N ALA A 144 10.84 3.40 -5.86
CA ALA A 144 11.59 2.69 -6.88
C ALA A 144 12.33 3.68 -7.78
N ASP A 145 13.57 3.31 -8.13
CA ASP A 145 14.33 3.99 -9.18
C ASP A 145 13.81 3.64 -10.57
N ALA A 146 14.43 4.23 -11.59
CA ALA A 146 14.03 4.03 -12.97
C ALA A 146 14.13 2.58 -13.47
N ALA A 147 14.95 1.74 -12.84
CA ALA A 147 15.09 0.34 -13.24
C ALA A 147 13.89 -0.52 -12.78
N ARG A 148 13.08 -0.01 -11.84
CA ARG A 148 12.02 -0.76 -11.14
C ARG A 148 10.66 -0.08 -11.24
N LEU A 149 10.49 0.87 -12.17
CA LEU A 149 9.22 1.59 -12.36
C LEU A 149 8.08 0.64 -12.72
N GLU A 150 8.35 -0.34 -13.59
CA GLU A 150 7.34 -1.29 -14.06
C GLU A 150 6.90 -2.24 -12.94
N ASP A 151 7.84 -2.72 -12.12
CA ASP A 151 7.54 -3.53 -10.95
C ASP A 151 6.62 -2.77 -9.97
N LEU A 152 6.95 -1.50 -9.67
CA LEU A 152 6.14 -0.71 -8.74
C LEU A 152 4.77 -0.33 -9.35
N GLY A 153 4.72 -0.10 -10.67
CA GLY A 153 3.47 0.08 -11.40
C GLY A 153 2.59 -1.17 -11.41
N ASN A 154 3.20 -2.36 -11.49
CA ASN A 154 2.49 -3.63 -11.34
C ASN A 154 1.92 -3.76 -9.92
N GLU A 155 2.71 -3.49 -8.89
CA GLU A 155 2.22 -3.49 -7.50
C GLU A 155 1.07 -2.50 -7.30
N ALA A 156 1.18 -1.29 -7.87
CA ALA A 156 0.13 -0.29 -7.86
C ALA A 156 -1.19 -0.84 -8.46
N SER A 157 -1.11 -1.56 -9.57
CA SER A 157 -2.27 -2.19 -10.20
C SER A 157 -2.93 -3.26 -9.32
N MET A 158 -2.15 -3.97 -8.50
CA MET A 158 -2.68 -4.99 -7.59
C MET A 158 -3.43 -4.33 -6.44
N TYR A 159 -2.91 -3.22 -5.88
CA TYR A 159 -3.64 -2.44 -4.87
C TYR A 159 -4.95 -1.85 -5.42
N ASP A 160 -4.96 -1.40 -6.68
CA ASP A 160 -6.17 -0.92 -7.36
C ASP A 160 -7.19 -2.06 -7.55
N GLU A 161 -6.73 -3.21 -8.03
CA GLU A 161 -7.59 -4.40 -8.22
C GLU A 161 -8.19 -4.91 -6.90
N MET A 162 -7.45 -4.77 -5.79
CA MET A 162 -7.85 -5.19 -4.45
C MET A 162 -8.41 -4.05 -3.58
N GLU A 163 -8.97 -3.00 -4.19
CA GLU A 163 -9.55 -1.84 -3.49
C GLU A 163 -10.47 -2.24 -2.32
N ALA A 164 -11.35 -3.23 -2.54
CA ALA A 164 -12.30 -3.72 -1.54
C ALA A 164 -11.63 -4.32 -0.29
N LEU A 165 -10.34 -4.72 -0.38
CA LEU A 165 -9.57 -5.35 0.69
C LEU A 165 -8.70 -4.35 1.47
N GLN A 166 -8.58 -3.12 0.97
CA GLN A 166 -7.78 -2.09 1.60
C GLN A 166 -8.37 -1.67 2.96
N GLY A 167 -7.54 -1.79 4.00
CA GLY A 167 -7.94 -1.62 5.40
C GLY A 167 -8.65 -2.84 6.01
N VAL A 168 -8.90 -3.91 5.23
CA VAL A 168 -9.47 -5.19 5.68
C VAL A 168 -8.38 -6.25 5.86
N ALA A 169 -7.66 -6.56 4.78
CA ALA A 169 -6.64 -7.62 4.75
C ALA A 169 -5.31 -7.14 4.13
N ILE A 170 -5.30 -5.96 3.51
CA ILE A 170 -4.10 -5.30 2.96
C ILE A 170 -4.06 -3.82 3.41
N PRO A 171 -2.90 -3.14 3.37
CA PRO A 171 -2.80 -1.70 3.63
C PRO A 171 -3.74 -0.88 2.76
N ARG A 172 -4.12 0.31 3.24
CA ARG A 172 -4.67 1.33 2.35
C ARG A 172 -3.57 1.90 1.46
N CYS A 173 -3.86 2.00 0.17
CA CYS A 173 -3.04 2.65 -0.83
C CYS A 173 -3.65 4.02 -1.15
N TYR A 174 -2.86 5.07 -0.96
CA TYR A 174 -3.29 6.45 -1.14
C TYR A 174 -2.92 7.01 -2.52
N GLY A 175 -2.15 6.26 -3.30
CA GLY A 175 -1.85 6.58 -4.68
C GLY A 175 -0.51 6.03 -5.13
N TRP A 176 -0.38 5.97 -6.45
CA TRP A 176 0.86 5.73 -7.16
C TRP A 176 1.32 7.04 -7.80
N PHE A 177 2.57 7.42 -7.58
CA PHE A 177 3.11 8.70 -8.01
C PHE A 177 4.39 8.50 -8.80
N GLU A 178 4.61 9.39 -9.76
CA GLU A 178 5.86 9.44 -10.51
C GLU A 178 6.38 10.87 -10.60
N GLY A 179 7.70 11.01 -10.68
CA GLY A 179 8.35 12.30 -10.89
C GLY A 179 9.74 12.13 -11.49
N THR A 180 10.48 13.22 -11.52
CA THR A 180 11.85 13.24 -12.03
C THR A 180 12.80 13.88 -11.04
N VAL A 181 13.99 13.30 -10.94
CA VAL A 181 15.09 13.79 -10.10
C VAL A 181 16.12 14.52 -10.97
N GLN A 182 16.81 15.53 -10.43
CA GLN A 182 17.84 16.25 -11.18
C GLN A 182 19.10 15.39 -11.37
N PRO A 183 19.92 15.60 -12.42
CA PRO A 183 21.16 14.86 -12.62
C PRO A 183 22.15 14.95 -11.47
N SER A 184 22.22 16.11 -10.83
CA SER A 184 23.06 16.38 -9.66
C SER A 184 22.55 15.70 -8.39
N GLN A 185 21.42 15.01 -8.43
CA GLN A 185 20.76 14.41 -7.29
C GLN A 185 20.77 12.88 -7.39
N ARG A 186 20.62 12.22 -6.23
CA ARG A 186 20.40 10.78 -6.09
C ARG A 186 19.37 10.51 -5.00
N LEU A 187 18.69 9.36 -5.05
CA LEU A 187 17.82 8.95 -3.96
C LEU A 187 18.66 8.69 -2.72
N ILE A 188 18.12 8.98 -1.53
CA ILE A 188 18.79 8.66 -0.26
C ILE A 188 19.06 7.15 -0.09
N THR A 189 18.34 6.31 -0.83
CA THR A 189 18.45 4.85 -0.83
C THR A 189 19.43 4.34 -1.88
N ASP A 190 19.94 5.20 -2.76
CA ASP A 190 20.92 4.81 -3.75
C ASP A 190 22.25 4.49 -3.06
N ASP A 191 22.90 3.41 -3.48
CA ASP A 191 24.26 3.11 -3.09
C ASP A 191 25.20 4.26 -3.52
N PRO A 192 25.94 4.90 -2.59
CA PRO A 192 26.85 5.99 -2.93
C PRO A 192 28.00 5.55 -3.84
N GLU A 193 28.40 4.29 -3.80
CA GLU A 193 29.53 3.74 -4.57
C GLU A 193 29.10 3.21 -5.94
N ALA A 194 27.80 3.03 -6.17
CA ALA A 194 27.30 2.49 -7.42
C ALA A 194 27.62 3.45 -8.59
N PRO A 195 28.23 2.96 -9.69
CA PRO A 195 28.56 3.79 -10.83
C PRO A 195 27.29 4.37 -11.44
N VAL A 196 27.31 5.67 -11.72
CA VAL A 196 26.17 6.37 -12.34
C VAL A 196 26.14 6.03 -13.81
N PRO A 197 25.14 5.29 -14.31
CA PRO A 197 25.02 5.04 -15.73
C PRO A 197 24.71 6.37 -16.43
N ALA A 198 25.50 6.73 -17.44
CA ALA A 198 25.33 7.98 -18.21
C ALA A 198 23.92 8.15 -18.81
N HIS A 199 23.17 7.05 -18.95
CA HIS A 199 21.82 7.00 -19.53
C HIS A 199 20.73 6.55 -18.56
N ARG A 200 20.96 6.57 -17.23
CA ARG A 200 19.89 6.19 -16.30
C ARG A 200 18.75 7.20 -16.44
N SER A 201 17.57 6.71 -16.80
CA SER A 201 16.33 7.48 -16.70
C SER A 201 16.24 8.06 -15.29
N ARG A 202 15.89 9.34 -15.18
CA ARG A 202 15.84 10.07 -13.90
C ARG A 202 14.46 10.01 -13.25
N ARG A 203 13.66 9.04 -13.68
CA ARG A 203 12.31 8.84 -13.18
C ARG A 203 12.37 8.13 -11.83
N VAL A 204 11.55 8.60 -10.92
CA VAL A 204 11.28 7.96 -9.64
C VAL A 204 9.81 7.60 -9.60
N SER A 205 9.50 6.44 -9.07
CA SER A 205 8.14 5.95 -8.85
C SER A 205 7.95 5.70 -7.37
N ALA A 206 6.78 6.03 -6.83
CA ALA A 206 6.48 5.87 -5.43
C ALA A 206 5.05 5.40 -5.17
N LEU A 207 4.87 4.52 -4.20
CA LEU A 207 3.58 4.13 -3.64
C LEU A 207 3.45 4.69 -2.22
N LEU A 208 2.35 5.42 -1.98
CA LEU A 208 2.02 5.93 -0.66
C LEU A 208 1.04 4.97 0.02
N LEU A 209 1.49 4.31 1.09
CA LEU A 209 0.74 3.25 1.76
C LEU A 209 0.54 3.57 3.24
N GLU A 210 -0.49 2.98 3.84
CA GLU A 210 -0.67 2.95 5.28
C GLU A 210 0.51 2.24 5.96
N LYS A 211 1.06 2.85 7.02
CA LYS A 211 2.11 2.23 7.84
C LYS A 211 1.51 1.09 8.67
N MET A 212 2.09 -0.09 8.55
CA MET A 212 1.68 -1.28 9.31
C MET A 212 2.27 -1.31 10.73
N GLY A 213 1.79 -2.24 11.55
CA GLY A 213 2.37 -2.57 12.85
C GLY A 213 3.65 -3.39 12.73
N GLY A 214 4.05 -4.03 13.83
CA GLY A 214 5.24 -4.89 13.87
C GLY A 214 5.05 -6.23 13.15
N MET A 215 6.13 -6.99 13.09
CA MET A 215 6.10 -8.39 12.63
C MET A 215 5.33 -9.27 13.61
N LEU A 216 4.88 -10.44 13.14
CA LEU A 216 4.28 -11.45 14.00
C LEU A 216 5.32 -12.03 14.99
N PRO A 217 4.94 -12.45 16.19
CA PRO A 217 5.88 -13.12 17.09
C PRO A 217 6.28 -14.49 16.52
N VAL A 218 7.56 -14.85 16.69
CA VAL A 218 8.12 -16.15 16.31
C VAL A 218 8.27 -17.00 17.56
N GLY A 219 7.94 -18.29 17.48
CA GLY A 219 7.91 -19.22 18.60
C GLY A 219 6.64 -19.12 19.47
N GLU A 220 5.74 -18.19 19.15
CA GLU A 220 4.45 -18.07 19.82
C GLU A 220 3.32 -18.56 18.92
N ARG A 221 2.37 -19.27 19.53
CA ARG A 221 1.16 -19.69 18.84
C ARG A 221 0.23 -18.50 18.68
N LEU A 222 -0.15 -18.20 17.44
CA LEU A 222 -1.12 -17.15 17.18
C LEU A 222 -2.45 -17.49 17.88
N PRO A 223 -3.06 -16.52 18.59
CA PRO A 223 -4.12 -16.79 19.58
C PRO A 223 -5.41 -17.39 19.00
N ASP A 224 -5.59 -17.37 17.68
CA ASP A 224 -6.82 -17.85 17.06
C ASP A 224 -6.48 -18.90 15.98
N ARG A 225 -6.76 -20.19 16.27
CA ARG A 225 -6.34 -21.30 15.39
C ARG A 225 -7.12 -21.34 14.08
N HIS A 226 -8.35 -20.82 14.10
CA HIS A 226 -9.26 -20.69 12.95
C HIS A 226 -8.89 -19.48 12.06
N VAL A 227 -7.84 -18.74 12.41
CA VAL A 227 -7.37 -17.52 11.73
C VAL A 227 -6.21 -17.81 10.82
N ARG A 228 -5.48 -18.90 11.09
CA ARG A 228 -4.32 -19.32 10.32
C ARG A 228 -4.64 -19.55 8.85
N LEU A 229 -5.87 -19.98 8.55
CA LEU A 229 -6.38 -20.12 7.18
C LEU A 229 -7.38 -18.99 6.85
N ASN A 230 -8.26 -18.62 7.80
CA ASN A 230 -9.37 -17.71 7.53
C ASN A 230 -9.08 -16.19 7.60
N HIS A 231 -7.85 -15.76 7.84
CA HIS A 231 -7.56 -14.32 7.98
C HIS A 231 -6.76 -13.69 6.88
N PHE A 232 -5.97 -14.50 6.20
CA PHE A 232 -5.16 -13.96 5.14
C PHE A 232 -6.07 -13.56 4.00
N PRO A 233 -5.63 -12.69 3.06
CA PRO A 233 -6.33 -12.43 1.80
C PRO A 233 -6.81 -13.73 1.09
N ALA A 234 -6.26 -14.85 1.52
CA ALA A 234 -6.39 -16.16 1.03
C ALA A 234 -7.54 -17.06 1.51
N ASP A 235 -8.41 -16.68 2.44
CA ASP A 235 -9.62 -17.50 2.65
C ASP A 235 -10.79 -17.09 1.76
N GLY A 236 -10.47 -16.44 0.64
CA GLY A 236 -11.41 -16.15 -0.43
C GLY A 236 -11.36 -14.72 -0.92
N HIS A 237 -10.73 -13.78 -0.23
CA HIS A 237 -10.86 -12.36 -0.58
C HIS A 237 -10.10 -12.01 -1.86
N SER A 238 -8.79 -12.20 -1.86
CA SER A 238 -7.96 -12.02 -3.05
C SER A 238 -8.31 -13.08 -4.09
N TYR A 239 -8.73 -14.28 -3.66
CA TYR A 239 -9.05 -15.40 -4.56
C TYR A 239 -10.37 -15.24 -5.31
N GLN A 240 -11.36 -14.60 -4.71
CA GLN A 240 -12.56 -14.18 -5.43
C GLN A 240 -12.21 -13.16 -6.52
N LEU A 241 -11.21 -12.31 -6.25
CA LEU A 241 -10.61 -11.36 -7.20
C LEU A 241 -9.57 -12.02 -8.15
N GLY A 242 -9.31 -13.33 -8.00
CA GLY A 242 -8.32 -14.05 -8.79
C GLY A 242 -6.87 -13.59 -8.54
N ILE A 243 -6.56 -12.99 -7.40
CA ILE A 243 -5.22 -12.51 -7.08
C ILE A 243 -4.43 -13.58 -6.29
N GLU A 244 -3.31 -13.98 -6.85
CA GLU A 244 -2.30 -14.83 -6.23
C GLU A 244 -1.10 -13.96 -5.79
N GLN A 245 -0.72 -14.08 -4.51
CA GLN A 245 0.51 -13.49 -4.00
C GLN A 245 1.60 -14.56 -3.98
N GLN A 246 2.55 -14.45 -4.92
CA GLN A 246 3.63 -15.43 -5.07
C GLN A 246 4.75 -15.27 -4.04
N ASP A 247 4.88 -14.10 -3.44
CA ASP A 247 5.90 -13.77 -2.43
C ASP A 247 5.29 -13.77 -1.02
N MET A 248 4.46 -14.77 -0.71
CA MET A 248 3.93 -14.90 0.65
C MET A 248 5.00 -15.46 1.57
N ARG A 249 5.54 -14.61 2.45
CA ARG A 249 6.60 -14.93 3.41
C ARG A 249 6.35 -14.22 4.75
N TYR A 250 7.10 -14.61 5.78
CA TYR A 250 6.97 -14.05 7.12
C TYR A 250 7.09 -12.52 7.14
N ALA A 251 8.09 -11.98 6.42
CA ALA A 251 8.32 -10.54 6.34
C ALA A 251 7.19 -9.75 5.65
N ASN A 252 6.33 -10.44 4.88
CA ASN A 252 5.24 -9.81 4.13
C ASN A 252 3.89 -9.92 4.88
N ILE A 253 3.91 -10.30 6.15
CA ILE A 253 2.75 -10.38 7.04
C ILE A 253 3.02 -9.57 8.30
N LEU A 254 2.27 -8.48 8.45
CA LEU A 254 2.43 -7.56 9.57
C LEU A 254 1.15 -7.42 10.38
N TYR A 255 1.27 -6.97 11.62
CA TYR A 255 0.12 -6.51 12.38
C TYR A 255 -0.57 -5.33 11.69
N ALA A 256 -1.90 -5.31 11.74
CA ALA A 256 -2.67 -4.14 11.39
C ALA A 256 -2.31 -2.99 12.34
N PRO A 257 -2.26 -1.74 11.86
CA PRO A 257 -1.95 -0.61 12.72
C PRO A 257 -3.04 -0.45 13.79
N ASN A 258 -2.61 -0.28 15.04
CA ASN A 258 -3.52 0.05 16.14
C ASN A 258 -3.80 1.56 16.15
N ASN A 259 -4.65 2.02 15.21
CA ASN A 259 -5.03 3.42 15.09
C ASN A 259 -6.55 3.59 15.28
N PRO A 260 -7.02 4.07 16.45
CA PRO A 260 -8.44 4.27 16.72
C PRO A 260 -9.13 5.24 15.74
N ARG A 261 -8.40 6.18 15.14
CA ARG A 261 -8.96 7.15 14.16
C ARG A 261 -9.14 6.54 12.77
N PHE A 262 -8.32 5.53 12.47
CA PHE A 262 -8.34 4.81 11.19
C PHE A 262 -8.49 3.30 11.44
N PRO A 263 -9.60 2.88 12.09
CA PRO A 263 -9.76 1.49 12.48
C PRO A 263 -9.77 0.60 11.23
N GLY A 264 -9.38 -0.66 11.40
CA GLY A 264 -9.57 -1.67 10.37
C GLY A 264 -11.04 -1.77 9.96
N LYS A 265 -11.29 -2.07 8.69
CA LYS A 265 -12.64 -2.33 8.19
C LYS A 265 -13.07 -3.74 8.59
N ILE A 266 -14.36 -3.90 8.88
CA ILE A 266 -14.97 -5.22 9.04
C ILE A 266 -14.89 -5.94 7.71
N CYS A 267 -14.36 -7.15 7.73
CA CYS A 267 -14.35 -8.01 6.56
C CYS A 267 -15.80 -8.36 6.16
N PRO A 268 -16.22 -8.15 4.89
CA PRO A 268 -17.57 -8.47 4.44
C PRO A 268 -17.88 -9.97 4.43
N TYR A 269 -16.85 -10.84 4.46
CA TYR A 269 -17.00 -12.30 4.42
C TYR A 269 -16.94 -12.94 5.81
N HIS A 270 -16.11 -12.41 6.72
CA HIS A 270 -15.87 -12.97 8.05
C HIS A 270 -16.60 -12.22 9.18
N GLY A 271 -17.15 -11.04 8.90
CA GLY A 271 -17.86 -10.25 9.91
C GLY A 271 -16.99 -9.74 11.07
N ARG A 272 -15.65 -9.70 10.88
CA ARG A 272 -14.69 -9.23 11.90
C ARG A 272 -13.58 -8.37 11.33
N VAL A 273 -12.90 -7.61 12.19
CA VAL A 273 -11.67 -6.88 11.83
C VAL A 273 -10.49 -7.81 12.01
N HIS A 274 -9.71 -8.03 10.95
CA HIS A 274 -8.50 -8.85 11.03
C HIS A 274 -7.36 -8.08 11.72
N PRO A 275 -6.55 -8.71 12.59
CA PRO A 275 -5.40 -8.06 13.24
C PRO A 275 -4.12 -8.09 12.39
N TYR A 276 -4.16 -8.70 11.19
CA TYR A 276 -2.99 -8.85 10.31
C TYR A 276 -3.26 -8.29 8.91
N ARG A 277 -2.21 -7.90 8.20
CA ARG A 277 -2.24 -7.41 6.82
C ARG A 277 -1.11 -8.04 6.02
N ALA A 278 -1.42 -8.45 4.79
CA ALA A 278 -0.41 -8.83 3.81
C ALA A 278 0.11 -7.57 3.10
N ILE A 279 1.42 -7.54 2.83
CA ILE A 279 2.10 -6.44 2.12
C ILE A 279 2.92 -7.00 0.96
N ASP A 280 3.57 -6.11 0.21
CA ASP A 280 4.51 -6.44 -0.88
C ASP A 280 3.87 -7.26 -2.01
N PHE A 281 3.10 -6.57 -2.86
CA PHE A 281 2.34 -7.19 -3.97
C PHE A 281 3.06 -7.04 -5.32
N ASP A 282 4.37 -6.83 -5.31
CA ASP A 282 5.21 -6.66 -6.50
C ASP A 282 5.18 -7.88 -7.44
N ARG A 283 5.10 -9.08 -6.86
CA ARG A 283 4.97 -10.38 -7.54
C ARG A 283 3.55 -10.92 -7.54
N ALA A 284 2.58 -10.15 -7.07
CA ALA A 284 1.20 -10.58 -7.15
C ALA A 284 0.74 -10.58 -8.61
N ARG A 285 -0.11 -11.56 -8.95
CA ARG A 285 -0.65 -11.71 -10.29
C ARG A 285 -2.13 -12.04 -10.24
N LYS A 286 -2.83 -11.59 -11.27
CA LYS A 286 -4.23 -11.95 -11.50
C LYS A 286 -4.29 -13.24 -12.32
N THR A 287 -4.97 -14.27 -11.83
CA THR A 287 -5.03 -15.60 -12.41
C THR A 287 -6.46 -16.05 -12.68
N ASP A 288 -6.58 -17.07 -13.51
CA ASP A 288 -7.79 -17.78 -13.84
C ASP A 288 -8.06 -18.96 -12.88
N TRP A 289 -7.47 -18.98 -11.70
CA TRP A 289 -7.59 -20.12 -10.78
C TRP A 289 -8.99 -20.21 -10.17
N THR A 290 -9.49 -21.43 -10.03
CA THR A 290 -10.68 -21.67 -9.20
C THR A 290 -10.36 -21.35 -7.73
N LEU A 291 -11.39 -21.05 -6.93
CA LEU A 291 -11.23 -20.88 -5.48
C LEU A 291 -10.55 -22.09 -4.83
N LYS A 292 -10.88 -23.31 -5.30
CA LYS A 292 -10.25 -24.55 -4.86
C LYS A 292 -8.76 -24.59 -5.14
N GLN A 293 -8.33 -24.16 -6.33
CA GLN A 293 -6.91 -24.10 -6.68
C GLN A 293 -6.16 -23.09 -5.81
N HIS A 294 -6.70 -21.89 -5.65
CA HIS A 294 -6.10 -20.88 -4.79
C HIS A 294 -5.98 -21.37 -3.33
N TYR A 295 -7.02 -22.03 -2.81
CA TYR A 295 -7.00 -22.62 -1.47
C TYR A 295 -5.85 -23.62 -1.29
N TYR A 296 -5.62 -24.52 -2.25
CA TYR A 296 -4.53 -25.49 -2.14
C TYR A 296 -3.14 -24.85 -2.14
N GLU A 297 -2.90 -23.92 -3.05
CA GLU A 297 -1.63 -23.19 -3.14
C GLU A 297 -1.39 -22.38 -1.86
N HIS A 298 -2.47 -21.82 -1.30
CA HIS A 298 -2.39 -21.09 -0.06
C HIS A 298 -2.06 -21.95 1.16
N VAL A 299 -2.85 -23.00 1.39
CA VAL A 299 -2.67 -23.91 2.52
C VAL A 299 -1.27 -24.50 2.45
N GLY A 300 -0.81 -24.83 1.24
CA GLY A 300 0.54 -25.32 1.00
C GLY A 300 1.61 -24.32 1.44
N THR A 301 1.52 -23.06 1.04
CA THR A 301 2.57 -22.05 1.31
C THR A 301 2.43 -21.42 2.70
N LEU A 302 1.28 -20.81 2.99
CA LEU A 302 1.06 -20.13 4.26
C LEU A 302 0.94 -21.11 5.42
N GLY A 303 0.27 -22.26 5.24
CA GLY A 303 0.14 -23.25 6.29
C GLY A 303 1.50 -23.69 6.82
N ARG A 304 2.43 -24.01 5.91
CA ARG A 304 3.82 -24.34 6.26
C ARG A 304 4.54 -23.18 6.95
N LEU A 305 4.43 -21.97 6.40
CA LEU A 305 5.04 -20.77 7.01
C LEU A 305 4.60 -20.57 8.46
N LEU A 306 3.29 -20.62 8.73
CA LEU A 306 2.75 -20.42 10.07
C LEU A 306 3.13 -21.56 11.02
N GLU A 307 3.14 -22.80 10.54
CA GLU A 307 3.59 -23.95 11.32
C GLU A 307 5.07 -23.83 11.71
N THR A 308 5.95 -23.44 10.79
CA THR A 308 7.36 -23.26 11.12
C THR A 308 7.59 -22.09 12.07
N MET A 309 6.84 -20.99 11.90
CA MET A 309 6.93 -19.84 12.81
C MET A 309 6.58 -20.23 14.24
N GLU A 310 5.54 -21.04 14.45
CA GLU A 310 5.17 -21.56 15.77
C GLU A 310 6.26 -22.45 16.38
N MET A 311 7.07 -23.10 15.54
CA MET A 311 8.24 -23.89 15.97
C MET A 311 9.49 -23.03 16.19
N ASN A 312 9.35 -21.70 16.24
CA ASN A 312 10.45 -20.76 16.38
C ASN A 312 11.45 -20.80 15.19
N MET A 313 10.94 -21.12 13.98
CA MET A 313 11.72 -21.15 12.74
C MET A 313 11.05 -20.29 11.66
N ILE A 314 11.84 -19.47 10.96
CA ILE A 314 11.36 -18.77 9.76
C ILE A 314 11.87 -19.60 8.58
N LEU A 315 10.94 -20.15 7.79
CA LEU A 315 11.27 -20.90 6.58
C LEU A 315 10.78 -20.10 5.38
N GLU A 316 11.73 -19.66 4.55
CA GLU A 316 11.43 -18.84 3.39
C GLU A 316 10.94 -19.71 2.21
N PRO A 317 10.13 -19.15 1.29
CA PRO A 317 9.52 -19.93 0.20
C PRO A 317 10.48 -20.67 -0.74
N TRP A 318 11.76 -20.27 -0.79
CA TRP A 318 12.79 -20.89 -1.64
C TRP A 318 13.64 -21.93 -0.91
N GLU A 319 13.38 -22.18 0.39
CA GLU A 319 14.10 -23.16 1.20
C GLU A 319 13.39 -24.52 1.26
N TYR A 320 12.25 -24.66 0.58
CA TYR A 320 11.45 -25.88 0.45
C TYR A 320 11.97 -26.86 -0.61
#